data_AF-A0A935ABD7-F1
#
_entry.id   AF-A0A935ABD7-F1
#
_cell.length_a   1.000
_cell.length_b   1.000
_cell.length_c   1.000
_cell.angle_alpha   90.00
_cell.angle_beta   90.00
_cell.angle_gamma   90.00
#
_symmetry.space_group_name_H-M   'P 1'
#
loop_
_entity.id
_entity.type
_entity.pdbx_description
1 polymer ?
#
loop_
_entity_poly.entity_id
_entity_poly.type
_entity_poly.pdbx_seq_one_letter_code
_entity_poly.pdbx_strand_id
1 'polypeptide(L)'
;MKFAAIAFSIFILVVIILADRGAIPPSIRALYDFPYGDKLGHFILYGLLNFFLTRAFLPRFALNRKLIALSVGLILALVIAAEEFSQQFFSARTFDLVDLAASYIGLIGGGWAALKTRK
;
A
#
# COMPACT_ATOMS: atom_id res chain seq x y z
N MET A 1 4.46 -7.66 -14.95
CA MET A 1 4.09 -7.30 -13.56
C MET A 1 5.28 -7.10 -12.63
N LYS A 2 6.39 -7.86 -12.74
CA LYS A 2 7.56 -7.70 -11.86
C LYS A 2 8.13 -6.27 -11.85
N PHE A 3 8.39 -5.68 -13.01
CA PHE A 3 8.88 -4.30 -13.10
C PHE A 3 7.91 -3.27 -12.49
N ALA A 4 6.61 -3.42 -12.75
CA ALA A 4 5.59 -2.57 -12.15
C ALA A 4 5.56 -2.71 -10.62
N ALA A 5 5.67 -3.95 -10.10
CA ALA A 5 5.73 -4.18 -8.65
C ALA A 5 6.97 -3.53 -8.03
N ILE A 6 8.15 -3.70 -8.62
CA ILE A 6 9.40 -3.08 -8.12
C ILE A 6 9.29 -1.55 -8.17
N ALA A 7 8.89 -0.99 -9.31
CA ALA A 7 8.75 0.46 -9.47
C ALA A 7 7.72 1.04 -8.49
N PHE A 8 6.60 0.36 -8.31
CA PHE A 8 5.55 0.81 -7.39
C PHE A 8 5.97 0.65 -5.92
N SER A 9 6.71 -0.40 -5.55
CA SER A 9 7.28 -0.53 -4.20
C SER A 9 8.30 0.59 -3.91
N ILE A 10 9.17 0.90 -4.87
CA ILE A 10 10.10 2.03 -4.75
C ILE A 10 9.32 3.35 -4.60
N PHE A 11 8.28 3.55 -5.41
CA PHE A 11 7.41 4.72 -5.32
C PHE A 11 6.78 4.85 -3.92
N ILE A 12 6.22 3.77 -3.36
CA ILE A 12 5.66 3.79 -2.00
C ILE A 12 6.72 4.14 -0.96
N LEU A 13 7.92 3.56 -1.05
CA LEU A 13 9.02 3.90 -0.13
C LEU A 13 9.39 5.38 -0.21
N VAL A 14 9.44 5.96 -1.42
CA VAL A 14 9.69 7.39 -1.61
C VAL A 14 8.57 8.22 -0.99
N VAL A 15 7.31 7.84 -1.17
CA VAL A 15 6.16 8.55 -0.55
C VAL A 15 6.25 8.52 0.96
N ILE A 16 6.55 7.36 1.57
CA ILE A 16 6.73 7.23 3.03
C ILE A 16 7.87 8.15 3.51
N ILE A 17 9.05 8.07 2.89
CA ILE A 17 10.20 8.90 3.28
C ILE A 17 9.89 10.41 3.17
N LEU A 18 9.19 10.83 2.12
CA LEU A 18 8.80 12.22 1.97
C LEU A 18 7.74 12.64 2.99
N ALA A 19 6.78 11.77 3.30
CA ALA A 19 5.74 12.00 4.30
C ALA A 19 6.35 12.13 5.71
N ASP A 20 7.24 11.21 6.10
CA ASP A 20 7.92 11.19 7.39
C ASP A 20 8.75 12.46 7.64
N ARG A 21 9.34 13.01 6.58
CA ARG A 21 10.11 14.26 6.61
C ARG A 21 9.25 15.52 6.48
N GLY A 22 7.94 15.39 6.28
CA GLY A 22 7.07 16.52 5.95
C GLY A 22 7.44 17.23 4.64
N ALA A 23 8.14 16.52 3.74
CA ALA A 23 8.74 17.05 2.52
C ALA A 23 7.92 16.76 1.25
N ILE A 24 6.66 16.36 1.40
CA ILE A 24 5.76 16.19 0.25
C ILE A 24 5.58 17.54 -0.45
N PRO A 25 5.88 17.65 -1.76
CA PRO A 25 5.73 18.89 -2.51
C PRO A 25 4.32 19.49 -2.39
N PRO A 26 4.17 20.82 -2.28
CA PRO A 26 2.86 21.47 -2.14
C PRO A 26 1.88 21.13 -3.28
N SER A 27 2.38 20.96 -4.51
CA SER A 27 1.56 20.55 -5.65
C SER A 27 0.96 19.16 -5.49
N ILE A 28 1.69 18.22 -4.88
CA ILE A 28 1.19 16.87 -4.58
C ILE A 28 0.25 16.94 -3.38
N ARG A 29 0.59 17.73 -2.35
CA ARG A 29 -0.27 17.95 -1.19
C ARG A 29 -1.66 18.43 -1.60
N ALA A 30 -1.72 19.40 -2.51
CA ALA A 30 -2.98 19.92 -3.04
C ALA A 30 -3.84 18.87 -3.75
N LEU A 31 -3.26 17.77 -4.27
CA LEU A 31 -4.03 16.71 -4.94
C LEU A 31 -4.88 15.88 -3.96
N TYR A 32 -4.49 15.83 -2.68
CA TYR A 32 -5.20 15.07 -1.65
C TYR A 32 -5.68 15.95 -0.49
N ASP A 33 -5.58 17.27 -0.62
CA ASP A 33 -6.05 18.25 0.36
C ASP A 33 -7.56 18.50 0.23
N PHE A 34 -8.33 17.47 0.52
CA PHE A 34 -9.79 17.48 0.58
C PHE A 34 -10.28 16.51 1.67
N PRO A 35 -11.55 16.56 2.10
CA PRO A 35 -12.04 15.68 3.16
C PRO A 35 -11.78 14.20 2.83
N TYR A 36 -11.05 13.52 3.73
CA TYR A 36 -10.66 12.12 3.61
C TYR A 36 -9.70 11.77 2.45
N GLY A 37 -9.03 12.75 1.84
CA GLY A 37 -8.11 12.51 0.72
C GLY A 37 -6.89 11.67 1.08
N ASP A 38 -6.38 11.84 2.31
CA ASP A 38 -5.40 10.95 2.94
C ASP A 38 -5.91 9.49 3.01
N LYS A 39 -7.13 9.27 3.52
CA LYS A 39 -7.73 7.93 3.67
C LYS A 39 -7.90 7.26 2.31
N LEU A 40 -8.34 8.02 1.31
CA LEU A 40 -8.44 7.56 -0.07
C LEU A 40 -7.06 7.19 -0.63
N GLY A 41 -6.04 8.01 -0.33
CA GLY A 41 -4.64 7.72 -0.64
C GLY A 41 -4.19 6.37 -0.07
N HIS A 42 -4.40 6.15 1.23
CA HIS A 42 -4.09 4.88 1.91
C HIS A 42 -4.78 3.68 1.24
N PHE A 43 -6.08 3.80 0.95
CA PHE A 43 -6.82 2.76 0.24
C PHE A 43 -6.25 2.46 -1.16
N ILE A 44 -6.02 3.49 -1.99
CA ILE A 44 -5.57 3.31 -3.37
C ILE A 44 -4.13 2.79 -3.41
N LEU A 45 -3.22 3.41 -2.65
CA LEU A 45 -1.79 3.12 -2.68
C LEU A 45 -1.51 1.69 -2.20
N TYR A 46 -2.05 1.30 -1.04
CA TYR A 46 -1.83 -0.05 -0.52
C TYR A 46 -2.60 -1.13 -1.31
N GLY A 47 -3.75 -0.78 -1.90
CA GLY A 47 -4.44 -1.68 -2.83
C GLY A 47 -3.65 -1.95 -4.10
N LEU A 48 -3.12 -0.91 -4.75
CA LEU A 48 -2.28 -1.07 -5.94
C LEU A 48 -0.98 -1.82 -5.63
N LEU A 49 -0.36 -1.54 -4.47
CA LEU A 49 0.83 -2.26 -4.02
C LEU A 49 0.57 -3.77 -3.91
N ASN A 50 -0.48 -4.16 -3.20
CA ASN A 50 -0.83 -5.58 -3.06
C ASN A 50 -1.21 -6.21 -4.40
N PHE A 51 -1.93 -5.47 -5.25
CA PHE A 51 -2.26 -5.93 -6.58
C PHE A 51 -1.01 -6.27 -7.39
N PHE A 52 -0.05 -5.35 -7.49
CA PHE A 52 1.15 -5.56 -8.29
C PHE A 52 2.04 -6.66 -7.72
N LEU A 53 2.25 -6.69 -6.39
CA LEU A 53 3.06 -7.73 -5.75
C LEU A 53 2.42 -9.11 -5.90
N THR A 54 1.13 -9.26 -5.61
CA THR A 54 0.42 -10.53 -5.78
C THR A 54 0.53 -11.01 -7.23
N ARG A 55 0.28 -10.14 -8.22
CA ARG A 55 0.43 -10.49 -9.65
C ARG A 55 1.87 -10.85 -10.04
N ALA A 56 2.88 -10.28 -9.39
CA ALA A 56 4.28 -10.62 -9.64
C ALA A 56 4.67 -12.00 -9.07
N PHE A 57 4.09 -12.41 -7.95
CA PHE A 57 4.38 -13.68 -7.29
C PHE A 57 3.53 -14.86 -7.77
N LEU A 58 2.29 -14.63 -8.21
CA LEU A 58 1.39 -15.68 -8.72
C LEU A 58 2.03 -16.64 -9.74
N PRO A 59 2.78 -16.19 -10.78
CA PRO A 59 3.38 -17.11 -11.75
C PRO A 59 4.69 -17.76 -11.27
N ARG A 60 5.21 -17.39 -10.09
CA ARG A 60 6.55 -17.81 -9.64
C ARG A 60 6.54 -19.08 -8.79
N PHE A 61 5.41 -19.38 -8.15
CA PHE A 61 5.28 -20.52 -7.25
C PHE A 61 4.25 -21.52 -7.76
N ALA A 62 4.56 -22.81 -7.66
CA ALA A 62 3.62 -23.90 -7.93
C ALA A 62 2.66 -24.13 -6.74
N LEU A 63 2.16 -23.04 -6.14
CA LEU A 63 1.27 -23.05 -4.98
C LEU A 63 -0.15 -22.60 -5.37
N ASN A 64 -1.11 -22.85 -4.48
CA ASN A 64 -2.47 -22.35 -4.65
C ASN A 64 -2.45 -20.81 -4.74
N ARG A 65 -3.05 -20.26 -5.80
CA ARG A 65 -3.12 -18.81 -6.05
C ARG A 65 -3.70 -18.03 -4.86
N LYS A 66 -4.72 -18.60 -4.18
CA LYS A 66 -5.32 -17.99 -2.99
C LYS A 66 -4.33 -17.93 -1.82
N LEU A 67 -3.51 -18.98 -1.66
CA LEU A 67 -2.48 -19.02 -0.63
C LEU A 67 -1.40 -17.98 -0.90
N ILE A 68 -0.95 -17.85 -2.15
CA ILE A 68 0.02 -16.80 -2.53
C ILE A 68 -0.55 -15.40 -2.22
N ALA A 69 -1.78 -15.11 -2.64
CA ALA A 69 -2.42 -13.83 -2.37
C ALA A 69 -2.61 -13.56 -0.87
N LEU A 70 -2.96 -14.59 -0.09
CA LEU A 70 -3.07 -14.49 1.36
C LEU A 70 -1.72 -14.22 2.00
N SER A 71 -0.66 -14.94 1.62
CA SER A 71 0.69 -14.74 2.15
C SER A 71 1.23 -13.34 1.86
N VAL A 72 1.09 -12.87 0.61
CA VAL A 72 1.49 -11.50 0.24
C VAL A 72 0.68 -10.47 1.02
N GLY A 73 -0.64 -10.67 1.12
CA GLY A 73 -1.52 -9.80 1.90
C GLY A 73 -1.14 -9.72 3.38
N LEU A 74 -0.91 -10.86 4.05
CA LEU A 74 -0.54 -10.88 5.47
C LEU A 74 0.83 -10.22 5.74
N ILE A 75 1.82 -10.47 4.87
CA ILE A 75 3.12 -9.81 4.99
C ILE A 75 2.97 -8.29 4.85
N LEU A 76 2.22 -7.84 3.84
CA LEU A 76 1.96 -6.41 3.66
C LEU A 76 1.14 -5.82 4.81
N ALA A 77 0.16 -6.54 5.35
CA ALA A 77 -0.60 -6.08 6.52
C ALA A 77 0.33 -5.78 7.71
N LEU A 78 1.29 -6.66 7.99
CA LEU A 78 2.28 -6.44 9.05
C LEU A 78 3.18 -5.24 8.75
N VAL A 79 3.63 -5.08 7.51
CA VAL A 79 4.46 -3.93 7.08
C VAL A 79 3.69 -2.62 7.22
N ILE A 80 2.43 -2.58 6.78
CA ILE A 80 1.55 -1.40 6.88
C ILE A 80 1.28 -1.07 8.35
N ALA A 81 1.00 -2.08 9.19
CA ALA A 81 0.82 -1.88 10.63
C ALA A 81 2.05 -1.26 11.28
N ALA A 82 3.24 -1.78 10.93
CA ALA A 82 4.50 -1.29 11.44
C ALA A 82 4.80 0.13 10.95
N GLU A 83 4.53 0.44 9.68
CA GLU A 83 4.70 1.77 9.10
C GLU A 83 3.76 2.78 9.79
N GLU A 84 2.47 2.50 9.85
CA GLU A 84 1.48 3.37 10.49
C GLU A 84 1.79 3.57 11.98
N PHE A 85 2.15 2.51 12.71
CA PHE A 85 2.59 2.60 14.10
C PHE A 85 3.89 3.42 14.25
N SER A 86 4.82 3.35 13.28
CA SER A 86 6.06 4.12 13.33
C SER A 86 5.83 5.62 13.22
N GLN A 87 4.71 6.05 12.63
CA GLN A 87 4.38 7.47 12.44
C GLN A 87 4.34 8.27 13.75
N GLN A 88 4.07 7.62 14.89
CA GLN A 88 4.12 8.28 16.21
C GLN A 88 5.51 8.85 16.57
N PHE A 89 6.57 8.39 15.91
CA PHE A 89 7.94 8.86 16.12
C PHE A 89 8.36 9.99 15.17
N PHE A 90 7.48 10.41 14.25
CA PHE A 90 7.76 11.46 13.27
C PHE A 90 6.88 12.69 13.49
N SER A 91 7.49 13.87 13.63
CA SER A 91 6.76 15.11 13.93
C SER A 91 5.82 15.58 12.81
N ALA A 92 5.99 15.07 11.59
CA ALA A 92 5.18 15.41 10.43
C ALA A 92 4.00 14.45 10.19
N ARG A 93 3.89 13.38 11.00
CA ARG A 93 2.90 12.30 10.84
C ARG A 93 2.19 12.03 12.16
N THR A 94 1.03 11.39 12.07
CA THR A 94 0.22 11.04 13.23
C THR A 94 -0.33 9.66 12.99
N PHE A 95 -0.15 8.75 13.94
CA PHE A 95 -0.80 7.44 13.90
C PHE A 95 -2.32 7.61 13.87
N ASP A 96 -2.97 7.03 12.85
CA ASP A 96 -4.43 7.05 12.70
C ASP A 96 -4.99 5.64 12.40
N LEU A 97 -5.85 5.16 13.30
CA LEU A 97 -6.53 3.88 13.12
C LEU A 97 -7.43 3.85 11.89
N VAL A 98 -7.97 5.00 11.48
CA VAL A 98 -8.81 5.12 10.27
C VAL A 98 -7.94 4.97 9.02
N ASP A 99 -6.73 5.52 9.03
CA ASP A 99 -5.76 5.34 7.93
C ASP A 99 -5.27 3.89 7.84
N LEU A 100 -5.03 3.25 8.99
CA LEU A 100 -4.73 1.81 9.03
C LEU A 100 -5.88 0.97 8.46
N ALA A 101 -7.12 1.27 8.84
CA ALA A 101 -8.30 0.58 8.34
C ALA A 101 -8.47 0.79 6.83
N ALA A 102 -8.32 2.03 6.33
CA ALA A 102 -8.37 2.34 4.91
C ALA A 102 -7.30 1.57 4.13
N SER A 103 -6.08 1.49 4.68
CA SER A 103 -4.97 0.73 4.12
C SER A 103 -5.29 -0.77 4.00
N TYR A 104 -5.90 -1.36 5.03
CA TYR A 104 -6.31 -2.77 5.01
C TYR A 104 -7.47 -3.05 4.06
N ILE A 105 -8.45 -2.15 3.96
CA ILE A 105 -9.54 -2.28 2.99
C ILE A 105 -8.96 -2.23 1.56
N GLY A 106 -8.02 -1.32 1.32
CA GLY A 106 -7.26 -1.23 0.07
C GLY A 106 -6.52 -2.52 -0.24
N LEU A 107 -5.74 -3.01 0.73
CA LEU A 107 -4.99 -4.26 0.68
C LEU A 107 -5.89 -5.44 0.26
N ILE A 108 -7.03 -5.62 0.92
CA ILE A 108 -8.00 -6.69 0.61
C ILE A 108 -8.52 -6.54 -0.83
N GLY A 109 -8.93 -5.33 -1.21
CA GLY A 109 -9.43 -5.02 -2.55
C GLY A 109 -8.40 -5.31 -3.65
N GLY A 110 -7.15 -4.91 -3.44
CA GLY A 110 -6.03 -5.13 -4.35
C GLY A 110 -5.70 -6.61 -4.55
N GLY A 111 -5.64 -7.37 -3.44
CA GLY A 111 -5.39 -8.82 -3.48
C GLY A 111 -6.52 -9.57 -4.20
N TRP A 112 -7.77 -9.20 -3.94
CA TRP A 112 -8.93 -9.74 -4.64
C TRP A 112 -8.91 -9.43 -6.14
N ALA A 113 -8.61 -8.19 -6.51
CA ALA A 113 -8.48 -7.78 -7.90
C ALA A 113 -7.37 -8.56 -8.63
N ALA A 114 -6.24 -8.81 -7.96
CA ALA A 114 -5.14 -9.59 -8.51
C ALA A 114 -5.53 -11.04 -8.81
N LEU A 115 -6.36 -11.64 -7.97
CA LEU A 115 -6.90 -12.99 -8.17
C LEU A 115 -7.91 -13.05 -9.32
N LYS A 116 -8.80 -12.05 -9.43
CA LYS A 116 -9.83 -11.98 -10.48
C LYS A 116 -9.27 -11.64 -11.86
N THR A 117 -8.18 -10.90 -11.93
CA THR A 117 -7.55 -10.54 -13.20
C THR A 117 -7.00 -11.81 -13.87
N ARG A 118 -7.62 -12.24 -14.96
CA ARG A 118 -7.13 -13.31 -15.83
C ARG A 118 -6.31 -12.69 -16.96
N LYS A 119 -4.99 -12.71 -16.80
CA LYS A 119 -3.89 -12.51 -17.77
C LYS A 119 -2.60 -12.55 -16.96
#